data_AF-A0A7G7U9N5-F1
#
_entry.id   AF-A0A7G7U9N5-F1
#
_cell.length_a   1.000
_cell.length_b   1.000
_cell.length_c   1.000
_cell.angle_alpha   90.00
_cell.angle_beta   90.00
_cell.angle_gamma   90.00
#
_symmetry.space_group_name_H-M   'P 1'
#
loop_
_entity.id
_entity.type
_entity.pdbx_description
1 polymer ?
#
loop_
_entity_poly.entity_id
_entity_poly.type
_entity_poly.pdbx_seq_one_letter_code
_entity_poly.pdbx_strand_id
1 'polypeptide(L)' 'MKRTPRYMEFPVTYEVYCVESGDTLWTISKSFNIPVQQLMNLNKLSSDRIYPGQMIKIRER' A
#
# COMPACT_ATOMS: atom_id res chain seq x y z
N MET A 1 -3.25 20.37 -30.58
CA MET A 1 -3.92 19.05 -30.42
C MET A 1 -2.88 18.00 -30.04
N LYS A 2 -2.86 17.54 -28.78
CA LYS A 2 -2.22 16.27 -28.41
C LYS A 2 -3.33 15.41 -27.82
N ARG A 3 -3.91 14.54 -28.64
CA ARG A 3 -4.82 13.50 -28.15
C ARG A 3 -3.94 12.48 -27.44
N THR A 4 -3.75 12.65 -26.14
CA THR A 4 -3.14 11.64 -25.28
C THR A 4 -4.07 10.43 -25.23
N PRO A 5 -3.54 9.19 -25.26
CA PRO A 5 -4.38 8.01 -25.32
C PRO A 5 -5.18 7.90 -24.02
N ARG A 6 -6.50 7.96 -24.15
CA ARG A 6 -7.47 7.57 -23.13
C ARG A 6 -7.34 6.06 -22.96
N TYR A 7 -6.34 5.62 -22.20
CA TYR A 7 -6.36 4.25 -21.69
C TYR A 7 -7.58 4.14 -20.78
N MET A 8 -8.42 3.14 -21.05
CA MET A 8 -9.63 2.79 -20.32
C MET A 8 -9.45 2.99 -18.81
N GLU A 9 -10.08 4.01 -18.26
CA GLU A 9 -9.94 4.44 -16.86
C GLU A 9 -10.72 3.51 -15.93
N PHE A 10 -10.21 2.30 -15.70
CA PHE A 10 -10.53 1.61 -14.46
C PHE A 10 -9.55 2.16 -13.41
N PRO A 11 -10.01 2.93 -12.42
CA PRO A 11 -9.11 3.42 -11.40
C PRO A 11 -8.48 2.21 -10.74
N VAL A 12 -7.15 2.14 -10.72
CA VAL A 12 -6.45 1.16 -9.89
C VAL A 12 -6.86 1.46 -8.46
N THR A 13 -7.67 0.59 -7.88
CA THR A 13 -8.08 0.72 -6.49
C THR A 13 -7.14 -0.11 -5.64
N TYR A 14 -6.80 0.38 -4.46
CA TYR A 14 -5.96 -0.35 -3.53
C TYR A 14 -6.83 -0.92 -2.42
N GLU A 15 -6.58 -2.18 -2.05
CA GLU A 15 -6.90 -2.63 -0.71
C GLU A 15 -6.00 -1.86 0.28
N VAL A 16 -6.62 -1.24 1.28
CA VAL A 16 -5.91 -0.41 2.27
C VAL A 16 -6.21 -0.90 3.68
N TYR A 17 -5.19 -0.86 4.52
CA TYR A 17 -5.24 -1.22 5.93
C TYR A 17 -4.92 0.01 6.79
N CYS A 18 -5.71 0.24 7.84
CA CYS A 18 -5.44 1.28 8.83
C CYS A 18 -4.60 0.67 9.95
N VAL A 19 -3.37 1.15 10.12
CA VAL A 19 -2.44 0.67 11.14
C VAL A 19 -3.04 0.83 12.53
N GLU A 20 -2.96 -0.22 13.36
CA GLU A 20 -3.43 -0.20 14.74
C GLU A 20 -2.27 0.01 15.73
N SER A 21 -2.61 0.26 17.00
CA SER A 21 -1.60 0.39 18.05
C SER A 21 -0.92 -0.96 18.30
N GLY A 22 0.40 -0.98 18.17
CA GLY A 22 1.23 -2.19 18.31
C GLY A 22 1.61 -2.85 16.98
N ASP A 23 1.09 -2.35 15.86
CA ASP A 23 1.47 -2.86 14.55
C ASP A 23 2.89 -2.49 14.13
N THR A 24 3.47 -3.38 13.33
CA THR A 24 4.71 -3.16 12.60
C THR A 24 4.48 -3.58 11.14
N LEU A 25 5.35 -3.15 10.23
CA LEU A 25 5.27 -3.67 8.85
C LEU A 25 5.41 -5.19 8.79
N TRP A 26 6.11 -5.81 9.74
CA TRP A 26 6.26 -7.26 9.81
C TRP A 26 4.96 -7.96 10.21
N THR A 27 4.22 -7.44 11.21
CA THR A 27 2.93 -8.03 11.61
C THR A 27 1.92 -7.92 10.47
N ILE A 28 1.85 -6.76 9.82
CA ILE A 28 0.99 -6.53 8.66
C ILE A 28 1.40 -7.44 7.48
N SER A 29 2.69 -7.52 7.18
CA SER A 29 3.25 -8.42 6.16
C SER A 29 2.79 -9.86 6.34
N LYS A 30 2.86 -10.36 7.58
CA LYS A 30 2.44 -11.73 7.92
C LYS A 30 0.94 -11.92 7.79
N SER A 31 0.14 -10.97 8.25
CA SER A 31 -1.34 -11.04 8.20
C SER A 31 -1.88 -11.06 6.77
N PHE A 32 -1.25 -10.31 5.86
CA PHE A 32 -1.68 -10.23 4.46
C PHE A 32 -0.90 -11.15 3.51
N ASN A 33 0.10 -11.88 4.04
CA ASN A 33 1.04 -12.72 3.28
C ASN A 33 1.75 -11.94 2.14
N ILE A 34 2.29 -10.76 2.46
CA ILE A 34 2.99 -9.87 1.52
C ILE A 34 4.37 -9.56 2.09
N PRO A 35 5.48 -9.67 1.36
CA PRO A 35 6.79 -9.30 1.87
C PRO A 35 6.86 -7.84 2.36
N VAL A 36 7.53 -7.59 3.48
CA VAL A 36 7.73 -6.23 4.02
C VAL A 36 8.28 -5.27 2.96
N GLN A 37 9.26 -5.73 2.16
CA GLN A 37 9.84 -4.91 1.08
C GLN A 37 8.78 -4.48 0.05
N GLN A 38 7.84 -5.37 -0.28
CA GLN A 38 6.76 -5.05 -1.21
C GLN A 38 5.79 -4.04 -0.60
N LEU A 39 5.42 -4.18 0.67
CA LEU A 39 4.63 -3.17 1.39
C LEU A 39 5.31 -1.81 1.39
N MET A 40 6.62 -1.76 1.67
CA MET A 40 7.40 -0.52 1.66
C MET A 40 7.41 0.12 0.28
N ASN A 41 7.70 -0.66 -0.77
CA ASN A 41 7.72 -0.17 -2.15
C ASN A 41 6.36 0.38 -2.58
N LEU A 42 5.27 -0.35 -2.28
CA LEU A 42 3.89 0.03 -2.62
C LEU A 42 3.46 1.35 -1.95
N ASN A 43 3.98 1.60 -0.74
CA ASN A 43 3.67 2.78 0.06
C ASN A 43 4.75 3.87 -0.01
N LYS A 44 5.79 3.68 -0.83
CA LYS A 44 6.95 4.58 -0.98
C LYS A 44 7.60 4.91 0.38
N LEU A 45 7.68 3.93 1.27
CA LEU A 45 8.30 4.07 2.58
C LEU A 45 9.81 3.91 2.44
N SER A 46 10.57 4.87 2.99
CA SER A 46 12.03 4.81 3.08
C SER A 46 12.53 4.09 4.35
N SER A 47 11.63 3.82 5.30
CA SER A 47 11.92 3.11 6.55
C SER A 47 10.74 2.24 6.94
N ASP A 48 10.95 1.34 7.90
CA ASP A 48 9.93 0.45 8.46
C ASP A 48 9.02 1.11 9.51
N ARG A 49 9.25 2.39 9.82
CA ARG A 49 8.45 3.14 10.80
C ARG A 49 7.06 3.45 10.25
N ILE A 50 6.05 3.04 11.01
CA ILE A 50 4.63 3.32 10.78
C ILE A 50 3.97 3.80 12.07
N TYR A 51 2.81 4.43 11.95
CA TYR A 51 2.09 4.99 13.10
C TYR A 51 0.63 4.53 13.12
N PRO A 52 0.00 4.37 14.30
CA PRO A 52 -1.42 4.11 14.39
C PRO A 52 -2.24 5.16 13.62
N GLY A 53 -3.25 4.72 12.87
CA GLY A 53 -4.06 5.55 12.00
C GLY A 53 -3.47 5.77 10.60
N GLN A 54 -2.24 5.32 10.33
CA GLN A 54 -1.64 5.41 9.00
C GLN A 54 -2.34 4.44 8.03
N MET A 55 -2.69 4.92 6.84
CA MET A 55 -3.23 4.08 5.78
C MET A 55 -2.09 3.43 4.98
N ILE A 56 -2.07 2.10 4.96
CA ILE A 56 -1.09 1.28 4.24
C ILE A 56 -1.80 0.56 3.11
N LYS A 57 -1.36 0.78 1.88
CA LYS A 57 -1.76 0.02 0.69
C LYS A 57 -1.22 -1.41 0.82
N ILE A 58 -2.08 -2.38 0.57
CA ILE A 58 -1.79 -3.81 0.66
C ILE A 58 -1.55 -4.40 -0.73
N ARG A 59 -2.52 -4.23 -1.64
CA ARG A 59 -2.44 -4.67 -3.04
C ARG A 59 -3.39 -3.89 -3.93
N GLU A 60 -3.16 -3.93 -5.23
CA GLU A 60 -4.12 -3.46 -6.23
C GLU A 60 -5.30 -4.44 -6.31
N ARG A 61 -6.51 -3.91 -6.51
CA ARG A 61 -7.74 -4.66 -6.77
C ARG A 61 -8.13 -4.54 -8.24
#